data_AF-A0A2G6X6T4-F1
#
_entry.id   AF-A0A2G6X6T4-F1
#
_cell.length_a   1.000
_cell.length_b   1.000
_cell.length_c   1.000
_cell.angle_alpha   90.00
_cell.angle_beta   90.00
_cell.angle_gamma   90.00
#
_symmetry.space_group_name_H-M   'P 1'
#
loop_
_entity.id
_entity.type
_entity.pdbx_description
1 polymer ?
#
loop_
_entity_poly.entity_id
_entity_poly.type
_entity_poly.pdbx_seq_one_letter_code
_entity_poly.pdbx_strand_id
1 'polypeptide(L)'
;MLCAALALTAMPTFAMAAAGCLATASHIPPPPRALAMAALARQEHSAFGGQTMDAEGRLTESGDSEAEDTRHAPGALPAWQRVLRYWRAVDPPNARLPYLVRFGALRAADRTLLTEALNQASAAHLEGLGVGPDQGLDSSDRRALEVALQRVAVIDTPWSAAFISWVAREAGLGADEFVFSEAHVDYAGAAWQAGIDEAAGRATPQALRACDLTRTPPRPGDLVCQARGASGAALDSFEKIGEVLAGRPTGGAPLPMHCDVVVNVDDAGFDTVGGNVLQSVTWRRLAFAPGTRLLDPSYLPEGCPTDGAACVDRHMSRQPWSLLLQWR
;
A
#
# COMPACT_ATOMS: atom_id res chain seq x y z
N MET A 1 -57.56 -7.28 -17.69
CA MET A 1 -56.45 -6.52 -17.08
C MET A 1 -55.31 -7.50 -16.82
N LEU A 2 -54.29 -7.53 -17.69
CA LEU A 2 -53.05 -8.26 -17.42
C LEU A 2 -52.15 -7.35 -16.58
N CYS A 3 -51.88 -7.72 -15.32
CA CYS A 3 -50.81 -7.10 -14.54
C CYS A 3 -49.48 -7.67 -15.02
N ALA A 4 -48.70 -6.86 -15.74
CA ALA A 4 -47.29 -7.15 -15.99
C ALA A 4 -46.52 -6.90 -14.69
N ALA A 5 -46.08 -7.98 -14.03
CA ALA A 5 -45.12 -7.89 -12.95
C ALA A 5 -43.76 -7.52 -13.54
N LEU A 6 -43.34 -6.25 -13.38
CA LEU A 6 -41.94 -5.88 -13.59
C LEU A 6 -41.10 -6.58 -12.52
N ALA A 7 -40.37 -7.61 -12.92
CA ALA A 7 -39.27 -8.12 -12.11
C ALA A 7 -38.17 -7.06 -12.09
N LEU A 8 -38.01 -6.34 -10.96
CA LEU A 8 -36.80 -5.57 -10.72
C LEU A 8 -35.64 -6.56 -10.58
N THR A 9 -34.82 -6.69 -11.62
CA THR A 9 -33.56 -7.42 -11.53
C THR A 9 -32.64 -6.67 -10.58
N ALA A 10 -32.41 -7.20 -9.39
CA ALA A 10 -31.44 -6.65 -8.45
C ALA A 10 -30.06 -6.67 -9.11
N MET A 11 -29.37 -5.52 -9.12
CA MET A 11 -28.00 -5.46 -9.62
C MET A 11 -27.09 -6.31 -8.72
N PRO A 12 -26.19 -7.13 -9.30
CA PRO A 12 -25.23 -7.87 -8.51
C PRO A 12 -24.31 -6.91 -7.75
N THR A 13 -23.85 -7.32 -6.56
CA THR A 13 -23.11 -6.46 -5.62
C THR A 13 -21.85 -5.85 -6.23
N PHE A 14 -21.10 -6.61 -7.05
CA PHE A 14 -19.92 -6.08 -7.74
C PHE A 14 -20.28 -4.97 -8.76
N ALA A 15 -21.41 -5.08 -9.45
CA ALA A 15 -21.86 -4.04 -10.38
C ALA A 15 -22.28 -2.76 -9.64
N MET A 16 -22.81 -2.90 -8.42
CA MET A 16 -23.08 -1.77 -7.55
C MET A 16 -21.79 -1.11 -7.06
N ALA A 17 -20.81 -1.89 -6.59
CA ALA A 17 -19.55 -1.34 -6.07
C ALA A 17 -18.83 -0.48 -7.13
N ALA A 18 -18.83 -0.94 -8.39
CA ALA A 18 -18.20 -0.23 -9.51
C ALA A 18 -19.10 0.83 -10.20
N ALA A 19 -20.28 1.12 -9.66
CA ALA A 19 -21.18 2.09 -10.26
C ALA A 19 -20.52 3.49 -10.31
N GLY A 20 -20.60 4.17 -11.46
CA GLY A 20 -20.03 5.52 -11.63
C GLY A 20 -18.52 5.58 -11.87
N CYS A 21 -17.80 4.44 -11.77
CA CYS A 21 -16.35 4.38 -11.96
C CYS A 21 -15.87 4.90 -13.32
N LEU A 22 -16.50 4.41 -14.41
CA LEU A 22 -16.14 4.82 -15.76
C LEU A 22 -16.47 6.29 -16.02
N ALA A 23 -17.65 6.75 -15.61
CA ALA A 23 -18.06 8.14 -15.78
C ALA A 23 -17.10 9.11 -15.09
N THR A 24 -16.66 8.77 -13.88
CA THR A 24 -15.68 9.57 -13.14
C THR A 24 -14.30 9.53 -13.75
N ALA A 25 -13.85 8.35 -14.19
CA ALA A 25 -12.58 8.19 -14.90
C ALA A 25 -12.51 9.04 -16.18
N SER A 26 -13.63 9.14 -16.91
CA SER A 26 -13.70 9.82 -18.20
C SER A 26 -13.99 11.32 -18.12
N HIS A 27 -14.68 11.79 -17.09
CA HIS A 27 -15.24 13.15 -17.08
C HIS A 27 -14.84 14.00 -15.89
N ILE A 28 -14.35 13.40 -14.80
CA ILE A 28 -14.05 14.14 -13.57
C ILE A 28 -12.53 14.18 -13.39
N PRO A 29 -11.91 15.38 -13.35
CA PRO A 29 -10.48 15.50 -13.08
C PRO A 29 -10.16 15.08 -11.64
N PRO A 30 -8.94 14.59 -11.36
CA PRO A 30 -8.52 14.28 -10.00
C PRO A 30 -8.63 15.50 -9.07
N PRO A 31 -9.16 15.35 -7.85
CA PRO A 31 -9.23 16.46 -6.90
C PRO A 31 -7.81 16.87 -6.44
N PRO A 32 -7.62 18.11 -5.93
CA PRO A 32 -6.31 18.57 -5.47
C PRO A 32 -5.63 17.66 -4.45
N ARG A 33 -6.41 17.02 -3.56
CA ARG A 33 -5.88 16.04 -2.58
C ARG A 33 -5.35 14.76 -3.25
N ALA A 34 -5.98 14.29 -4.32
CA ALA A 34 -5.48 13.16 -5.11
C ALA A 34 -4.13 13.50 -5.77
N LEU A 35 -4.01 14.71 -6.32
CA LEU A 35 -2.76 15.21 -6.90
C LEU A 35 -1.67 15.39 -5.83
N ALA A 36 -2.03 15.86 -4.63
CA ALA A 36 -1.11 15.96 -3.50
C ALA A 36 -0.59 14.57 -3.08
N MET A 37 -1.47 13.57 -3.00
CA MET A 37 -1.10 12.17 -2.71
C MET A 37 -0.10 11.62 -3.75
N ALA A 38 -0.36 11.83 -5.04
CA ALA A 38 0.56 11.46 -6.12
C ALA A 38 1.92 12.17 -6.01
N ALA A 39 1.92 13.48 -5.72
CA ALA A 39 3.15 14.26 -5.55
C ALA A 39 3.99 13.78 -4.36
N LEU A 40 3.35 13.48 -3.23
CA LEU A 40 4.01 12.93 -2.03
C LEU A 40 4.65 11.57 -2.31
N ALA A 41 3.96 10.70 -3.04
CA ALA A 41 4.52 9.40 -3.43
C ALA A 41 5.77 9.57 -4.31
N ARG A 42 5.73 10.47 -5.31
CA ARG A 42 6.91 10.81 -6.14
C ARG A 42 8.06 11.39 -5.32
N GLN A 43 7.76 12.23 -4.33
CA GLN A 43 8.77 12.80 -3.45
C GLN A 43 9.49 11.72 -2.65
N GLU A 44 8.76 10.77 -2.07
CA GLU A 44 9.36 9.68 -1.32
C GLU A 44 10.11 8.68 -2.21
N HIS A 45 9.67 8.44 -3.45
CA HIS A 45 10.44 7.68 -4.44
C HIS A 45 11.82 8.31 -4.69
N SER A 46 11.86 9.62 -4.96
CA SER A 46 13.12 10.35 -5.13
C SER A 46 13.98 10.30 -3.85
N ALA A 47 13.34 10.38 -2.68
CA ALA A 47 14.05 10.33 -1.40
C ALA A 47 14.60 8.94 -1.04
N PHE A 48 14.13 7.89 -1.72
CA PHE A 48 14.60 6.49 -1.64
C PHE A 48 15.57 6.15 -2.77
N GLY A 49 16.21 7.14 -3.40
CA GLY A 49 17.21 6.89 -4.44
C GLY A 49 16.63 6.48 -5.79
N GLY A 50 15.31 6.57 -6.00
CA GLY A 50 14.73 6.50 -7.34
C GLY A 50 14.56 5.10 -7.94
N GLN A 51 14.34 4.06 -7.13
CA GLN A 51 14.14 2.69 -7.64
C GLN A 51 13.05 2.62 -8.72
N THR A 52 13.36 2.07 -9.90
CA THR A 52 12.47 2.14 -11.07
C THR A 52 12.33 0.78 -11.78
N MET A 53 11.09 0.43 -12.10
CA MET A 53 10.72 -0.70 -12.95
C MET A 53 10.06 -0.24 -14.25
N ASP A 54 10.50 -0.80 -15.37
CA ASP A 54 9.96 -0.53 -16.70
C ASP A 54 8.61 -1.23 -16.95
N ALA A 55 8.05 -1.03 -18.15
CA ALA A 55 6.76 -1.59 -18.55
C ALA A 55 6.81 -3.12 -18.68
N GLU A 56 7.98 -3.72 -18.89
CA GLU A 56 8.19 -5.16 -18.88
C GLU A 56 8.36 -5.70 -17.44
N GLY A 57 8.36 -4.84 -16.42
CA GLY A 57 8.51 -5.22 -15.03
C GLY A 57 9.93 -5.61 -14.64
N ARG A 58 10.93 -5.14 -15.40
CA ARG A 58 12.36 -5.28 -15.07
C ARG A 58 12.79 -4.11 -14.21
N LEU A 59 13.62 -4.37 -13.20
CA LEU A 59 14.26 -3.33 -12.42
C LEU A 59 15.35 -2.66 -13.26
N THR A 60 15.14 -1.40 -13.65
CA THR A 60 16.09 -0.63 -14.46
C THR A 60 17.00 0.26 -13.61
N GLU A 61 16.55 0.64 -12.41
CA GLU A 61 17.32 1.43 -11.46
C GLU A 61 17.10 0.87 -10.04
N SER A 62 18.18 0.73 -9.28
CA SER A 62 18.15 0.31 -7.87
C SER A 62 18.18 1.54 -6.98
N GLY A 63 17.29 1.61 -5.99
CA GLY A 63 17.29 2.65 -4.97
C GLY A 63 17.84 2.16 -3.64
N ASP A 64 17.64 2.95 -2.60
CA ASP A 64 17.95 2.59 -1.22
C ASP A 64 16.99 1.50 -0.73
N SER A 65 17.52 0.55 0.02
CA SER A 65 16.72 -0.42 0.77
C SER A 65 16.20 0.15 2.09
N GLU A 66 15.08 -0.37 2.57
CA GLU A 66 14.31 0.06 3.75
C GLU A 66 15.13 0.23 5.03
N ALA A 67 16.24 -0.48 5.16
CA ALA A 67 17.11 -0.44 6.33
C ALA A 67 18.33 0.48 6.14
N GLU A 68 18.53 1.12 5.00
CA GLU A 68 19.72 1.92 4.73
C GLU A 68 19.77 3.23 5.51
N ASP A 69 20.99 3.63 5.90
CA ASP A 69 21.28 4.87 6.62
C ASP A 69 21.77 6.01 5.69
N THR A 70 21.61 5.83 4.38
CA THR A 70 22.00 6.78 3.33
C THR A 70 21.15 8.05 3.41
N ARG A 71 21.77 9.22 3.26
CA ARG A 71 21.09 10.52 3.27
C ARG A 71 21.38 11.28 1.98
N HIS A 72 20.34 11.52 1.19
CA HIS A 72 20.45 12.24 -0.09
C HIS A 72 20.55 13.76 0.04
N ALA A 73 20.29 14.32 1.23
CA ALA A 73 20.44 15.75 1.49
C ALA A 73 20.77 16.04 2.97
N PRO A 74 21.45 17.17 3.27
CA PRO A 74 21.65 17.61 4.65
C PRO A 74 20.32 17.75 5.40
N GLY A 75 20.23 17.13 6.59
CA GLY A 75 19.01 17.12 7.40
C GLY A 75 17.91 16.17 6.91
N ALA A 76 18.08 15.47 5.79
CA ALA A 76 17.13 14.46 5.35
C ALA A 76 17.15 13.22 6.27
N LEU A 77 15.98 12.62 6.44
CA LEU A 77 15.86 11.32 7.10
C LEU A 77 16.43 10.21 6.18
N PRO A 78 17.24 9.29 6.71
CA PRO A 78 17.59 8.06 6.00
C PRO A 78 16.37 7.14 5.80
N ALA A 79 16.49 6.17 4.89
CA ALA A 79 15.41 5.26 4.51
C ALA A 79 14.71 4.62 5.71
N TRP A 80 15.47 4.06 6.67
CA TRP A 80 14.87 3.40 7.83
C TRP A 80 14.06 4.34 8.73
N GLN A 81 14.49 5.60 8.88
CA GLN A 81 13.73 6.61 9.64
C GLN A 81 12.46 7.05 8.90
N ARG A 82 12.49 7.07 7.57
CA ARG A 82 11.30 7.33 6.75
C ARG A 82 10.28 6.22 6.90
N VAL A 83 10.71 4.95 6.87
CA VAL A 83 9.80 3.82 7.11
C VAL A 83 9.14 3.93 8.48
N LEU A 84 9.91 4.19 9.54
CA LEU A 84 9.36 4.43 10.88
C LEU A 84 8.39 5.62 10.93
N ARG A 85 8.61 6.66 10.12
CA ARG A 85 7.68 7.79 10.00
C ARG A 85 6.36 7.35 9.36
N TYR A 86 6.38 6.48 8.35
CA TYR A 86 5.15 5.96 7.73
C TYR A 86 4.28 5.20 8.74
N TRP A 87 4.90 4.38 9.59
CA TRP A 87 4.19 3.63 10.63
C TRP A 87 3.42 4.53 11.62
N ARG A 88 3.86 5.76 11.85
CA ARG A 88 3.13 6.73 12.71
C ARG A 88 1.74 7.07 12.18
N ALA A 89 1.48 6.88 10.90
CA ALA A 89 0.15 7.08 10.33
C ALA A 89 -0.87 6.03 10.81
N VAL A 90 -0.40 4.87 11.27
CA VAL A 90 -1.23 3.73 11.66
C VAL A 90 -0.98 3.27 13.09
N ASP A 91 -0.18 4.01 13.86
CA ASP A 91 0.08 3.71 15.26
C ASP A 91 -1.24 3.65 16.05
N PRO A 92 -1.50 2.56 16.78
CA PRO A 92 -2.62 2.51 17.71
C PRO A 92 -2.34 3.45 18.91
N PRO A 93 -3.37 3.86 19.67
CA PRO A 93 -3.22 4.82 20.76
C PRO A 93 -2.17 4.46 21.82
N ASN A 94 -1.95 3.16 22.04
CA ASN A 94 -1.13 2.64 23.15
C ASN A 94 0.09 1.82 22.69
N ALA A 95 0.45 1.83 21.40
CA ALA A 95 1.63 1.10 20.92
C ALA A 95 2.31 1.80 19.73
N ARG A 96 3.55 1.40 19.43
CA ARG A 96 4.36 1.95 18.33
C ARG A 96 4.77 0.87 17.35
N LEU A 97 4.21 0.93 16.16
CA LEU A 97 4.57 0.04 15.07
C LEU A 97 5.90 0.46 14.41
N PRO A 98 6.57 -0.45 13.69
CA PRO A 98 6.42 -1.90 13.78
C PRO A 98 7.04 -2.42 15.08
N TYR A 99 6.36 -3.28 15.84
CA TYR A 99 6.85 -3.76 17.14
C TYR A 99 7.53 -5.14 17.06
N LEU A 100 7.48 -5.86 15.95
CA LEU A 100 8.03 -7.22 15.86
C LEU A 100 9.50 -7.21 15.45
N VAL A 101 10.32 -7.98 16.17
CA VAL A 101 11.73 -8.26 15.86
C VAL A 101 11.95 -9.77 15.80
N ARG A 102 12.35 -10.29 14.64
CA ARG A 102 12.69 -11.70 14.42
C ARG A 102 14.19 -11.90 14.56
N PHE A 103 14.58 -12.91 15.34
CA PHE A 103 15.98 -13.19 15.66
C PHE A 103 16.29 -14.69 15.68
N GLY A 104 15.47 -15.50 15.01
CA GLY A 104 15.61 -16.96 14.94
C GLY A 104 14.90 -17.75 16.05
N ALA A 105 14.28 -17.08 17.03
CA ALA A 105 13.42 -17.73 18.01
C ALA A 105 12.05 -18.12 17.44
N LEU A 106 11.35 -19.01 18.16
CA LEU A 106 10.00 -19.46 17.80
C LEU A 106 8.98 -18.32 17.73
N ARG A 107 9.12 -17.32 18.60
CA ARG A 107 8.27 -16.12 18.63
C ARG A 107 9.14 -14.89 18.44
N ALA A 108 8.64 -13.93 17.68
CA ALA A 108 9.26 -12.62 17.57
C ALA A 108 9.24 -11.91 18.94
N ALA A 109 10.24 -11.07 19.17
CA ALA A 109 10.31 -10.21 20.34
C ALA A 109 9.58 -8.89 20.09
N ASP A 110 9.12 -8.25 21.16
CA ASP A 110 8.56 -6.91 21.11
C ASP A 110 9.69 -5.87 21.21
N ARG A 111 9.80 -5.02 20.18
CA ARG A 111 10.80 -3.95 20.07
C ARG A 111 10.72 -2.97 21.23
N THR A 112 9.53 -2.69 21.75
CA THR A 112 9.32 -1.75 22.86
C THR A 112 9.92 -2.34 24.13
N LEU A 113 9.61 -3.60 24.44
CA LEU A 113 10.17 -4.30 25.60
C LEU A 113 11.69 -4.46 25.49
N LEU A 114 12.21 -4.74 24.29
CA LEU A 114 13.66 -4.78 24.06
C LEU A 114 14.32 -3.41 24.29
N THR A 115 13.67 -2.34 23.86
CA THR A 115 14.15 -0.96 24.09
C THR A 115 14.14 -0.62 25.58
N GLU A 116 13.10 -1.02 26.31
CA GLU A 116 13.05 -0.88 27.77
C GLU A 116 14.16 -1.65 28.48
N ALA A 117 14.43 -2.88 28.06
CA ALA A 117 15.53 -3.68 28.59
C ALA A 117 16.90 -3.03 28.33
N LEU A 118 17.12 -2.44 27.14
CA LEU A 118 18.33 -1.67 26.86
C LEU A 118 18.47 -0.43 27.74
N ASN A 119 17.36 0.25 28.05
CA ASN A 119 17.36 1.40 28.96
C ASN A 119 17.68 0.99 30.40
N GLN A 120 17.14 -0.13 30.86
CA GLN A 120 17.46 -0.70 32.17
C GLN A 120 18.93 -1.17 32.26
N ALA A 121 19.51 -1.64 31.15
CA ALA A 121 20.92 -2.03 31.07
C ALA A 121 21.90 -0.85 30.88
N SER A 122 21.41 0.39 30.81
CA SER A 122 22.26 1.57 30.61
C SER A 122 23.13 1.85 31.84
N ALA A 123 24.38 2.28 31.61
CA ALA A 123 25.30 2.66 32.69
C ALA A 123 24.67 3.73 33.60
N ALA A 124 24.03 4.74 33.01
CA ALA A 124 23.34 5.80 33.76
C ALA A 124 22.22 5.26 34.69
N HIS A 125 21.46 4.25 34.26
CA HIS A 125 20.44 3.64 35.11
C HIS A 125 21.07 2.83 36.26
N LEU A 126 22.08 2.02 35.94
CA LEU A 126 22.76 1.17 36.92
C LEU A 126 23.53 2.00 37.97
N GLU A 127 24.21 3.07 37.56
CA GLU A 127 24.84 4.03 38.48
C GLU A 127 23.82 4.67 39.42
N GLY A 128 22.63 5.02 38.91
CA GLY A 128 21.51 5.50 39.73
C GLY A 128 21.03 4.50 40.78
N LEU A 129 21.33 3.21 40.59
CA LEU A 129 21.07 2.12 41.54
C LEU A 129 22.27 1.78 42.43
N GLY A 130 23.38 2.53 42.33
CA GLY A 130 24.60 2.33 43.13
C GLY A 130 25.58 1.29 42.57
N VAL A 131 25.40 0.87 41.31
CA VAL A 131 26.37 0.02 40.60
C VAL A 131 27.58 0.88 40.18
N GLY A 132 28.77 0.30 40.17
CA GLY A 132 30.01 1.02 39.81
C GLY A 132 30.01 1.58 38.38
N PRO A 133 30.84 2.61 38.09
CA PRO A 133 30.80 3.41 36.86
C PRO A 133 31.20 2.68 35.58
N ASP A 134 31.79 1.48 35.71
CA ASP A 134 32.27 0.68 34.57
C ASP A 134 31.29 -0.45 34.20
N GLN A 135 30.03 -0.35 34.63
CA GLN A 135 28.99 -1.37 34.41
C GLN A 135 27.86 -0.84 33.52
N GLY A 136 27.37 -1.70 32.63
CA GLY A 136 26.25 -1.38 31.73
C GLY A 136 26.69 -0.82 30.38
N LEU A 137 25.69 -0.48 29.56
CA LEU A 137 25.90 0.09 28.23
C LEU A 137 26.14 1.59 28.33
N ASP A 138 27.23 2.07 27.73
CA ASP A 138 27.42 3.50 27.58
C ASP A 138 26.36 4.12 26.64
N SER A 139 26.31 5.45 26.60
CA SER A 139 25.31 6.16 25.81
C SER A 139 25.39 5.88 24.30
N SER A 140 26.59 5.63 23.78
CA SER A 140 26.86 5.35 22.36
C SER A 140 26.45 3.93 22.00
N ASP A 141 26.87 2.94 22.79
CA ASP A 141 26.56 1.53 22.60
C ASP A 141 25.06 1.27 22.71
N ARG A 142 24.41 1.85 23.73
CA ARG A 142 22.95 1.78 23.87
C ARG A 142 22.26 2.36 22.64
N ARG A 143 22.74 3.50 22.14
CA ARG A 143 22.17 4.14 20.95
C ARG A 143 22.36 3.29 19.70
N ALA A 144 23.54 2.68 19.52
CA ALA A 144 23.80 1.79 18.41
C ALA A 144 22.87 0.57 18.43
N LEU A 145 22.65 -0.02 19.60
CA LEU A 145 21.72 -1.14 19.79
C LEU A 145 20.27 -0.75 19.54
N GLU A 146 19.81 0.42 20.00
CA GLU A 146 18.48 0.96 19.68
C GLU A 146 18.27 1.11 18.17
N VAL A 147 19.26 1.66 17.46
CA VAL A 147 19.19 1.83 15.99
C VAL A 147 19.16 0.47 15.31
N ALA A 148 19.95 -0.50 15.76
CA ALA A 148 19.92 -1.86 15.24
C ALA A 148 18.53 -2.50 15.40
N LEU A 149 17.93 -2.41 16.59
CA LEU A 149 16.57 -2.90 16.84
C LEU A 149 15.53 -2.23 15.95
N GLN A 150 15.63 -0.92 15.77
CA GLN A 150 14.72 -0.16 14.92
C GLN A 150 14.82 -0.58 13.45
N ARG A 151 16.03 -0.76 12.93
CA ARG A 151 16.26 -1.20 11.55
C ARG A 151 15.80 -2.64 11.32
N VAL A 152 16.02 -3.55 12.27
CA VAL A 152 15.51 -4.93 12.17
C VAL A 152 13.98 -4.96 12.13
N ALA A 153 13.30 -4.19 12.98
CA ALA A 153 11.84 -4.16 12.97
C ALA A 153 11.24 -3.61 11.66
N VAL A 154 11.95 -2.68 11.01
CA VAL A 154 11.61 -2.19 9.65
C VAL A 154 11.72 -3.31 8.62
N ILE A 155 12.77 -4.14 8.69
CA ILE A 155 12.97 -5.27 7.78
C ILE A 155 11.92 -6.37 7.97
N ASP A 156 11.59 -6.69 9.22
CA ASP A 156 10.74 -7.83 9.57
C ASP A 156 9.24 -7.60 9.31
N THR A 157 8.84 -6.34 9.10
CA THR A 157 7.43 -5.96 9.03
C THR A 157 7.12 -5.25 7.72
N PRO A 158 6.31 -5.85 6.82
CA PRO A 158 5.92 -5.22 5.58
C PRO A 158 5.23 -3.87 5.81
N TRP A 159 5.72 -2.81 5.20
CA TRP A 159 5.29 -1.42 5.46
C TRP A 159 4.54 -0.76 4.30
N SER A 160 4.23 -1.50 3.24
CA SER A 160 3.53 -0.94 2.05
C SER A 160 2.18 -0.28 2.38
N ALA A 161 1.38 -0.84 3.29
CA ALA A 161 0.10 -0.26 3.68
C ALA A 161 0.26 0.93 4.64
N ALA A 162 1.27 0.89 5.52
CA ALA A 162 1.67 2.05 6.33
C ALA A 162 2.10 3.22 5.44
N PHE A 163 2.84 2.96 4.34
CA PHE A 163 3.18 3.96 3.35
C PHE A 163 1.94 4.60 2.70
N ILE A 164 0.99 3.79 2.22
CA ILE A 164 -0.27 4.30 1.63
C ILE A 164 -1.07 5.12 2.64
N SER A 165 -1.20 4.61 3.88
CA SER A 165 -1.87 5.34 4.96
C SER A 165 -1.18 6.66 5.29
N TRP A 166 0.15 6.70 5.25
CA TRP A 166 0.92 7.93 5.45
C TRP A 166 0.69 8.93 4.32
N VAL A 167 0.84 8.55 3.04
CA VAL A 167 0.59 9.50 1.93
C VAL A 167 -0.87 9.99 1.90
N ALA A 168 -1.83 9.13 2.25
CA ALA A 168 -3.24 9.52 2.39
C ALA A 168 -3.44 10.59 3.48
N ARG A 169 -2.79 10.41 4.63
CA ARG A 169 -2.87 11.37 5.75
C ARG A 169 -2.21 12.70 5.41
N GLU A 170 -1.03 12.66 4.82
CA GLU A 170 -0.30 13.87 4.39
C GLU A 170 -1.01 14.60 3.24
N ALA A 171 -1.78 13.88 2.41
CA ALA A 171 -2.67 14.47 1.41
C ALA A 171 -3.95 15.11 2.01
N GLY A 172 -4.14 15.02 3.34
CA GLY A 172 -5.22 15.67 4.06
C GLY A 172 -6.51 14.86 4.13
N LEU A 173 -6.45 13.53 4.08
CA LEU A 173 -7.61 12.68 4.40
C LEU A 173 -7.81 12.57 5.92
N GLY A 174 -9.06 12.68 6.35
CA GLY A 174 -9.51 12.41 7.72
C GLY A 174 -9.80 10.94 7.98
N ALA A 175 -9.96 10.57 9.26
CA ALA A 175 -10.27 9.19 9.68
C ALA A 175 -11.68 8.72 9.27
N ASP A 176 -12.58 9.66 8.96
CA ASP A 176 -13.89 9.42 8.37
C ASP A 176 -13.84 9.25 6.85
N GLU A 177 -12.80 9.78 6.20
CA GLU A 177 -12.64 9.74 4.74
C GLU A 177 -11.76 8.56 4.26
N PHE A 178 -10.89 8.03 5.12
CA PHE A 178 -9.99 6.92 4.80
C PHE A 178 -9.68 6.04 6.00
N VAL A 179 -9.67 4.73 5.80
CA VAL A 179 -9.26 3.75 6.83
C VAL A 179 -7.74 3.65 6.88
N PHE A 180 -7.11 4.34 7.83
CA PHE A 180 -5.68 4.20 8.10
C PHE A 180 -5.38 2.83 8.73
N SER A 181 -4.65 1.98 8.01
CA SER A 181 -4.34 0.63 8.45
C SER A 181 -2.98 0.15 7.93
N GLU A 182 -2.36 -0.74 8.70
CA GLU A 182 -1.20 -1.53 8.30
C GLU A 182 -1.53 -2.67 7.30
N ALA A 183 -2.80 -2.81 6.91
CA ALA A 183 -3.26 -3.81 5.95
C ALA A 183 -4.04 -3.20 4.78
N HIS A 184 -3.59 -3.45 3.54
CA HIS A 184 -4.24 -2.94 2.32
C HIS A 184 -5.73 -3.34 2.21
N VAL A 185 -6.05 -4.55 2.67
CA VAL A 185 -7.42 -5.09 2.61
C VAL A 185 -8.44 -4.25 3.40
N ASP A 186 -8.00 -3.51 4.42
CA ASP A 186 -8.91 -2.72 5.27
C ASP A 186 -9.49 -1.52 4.53
N TYR A 187 -8.66 -0.70 3.90
CA TYR A 187 -9.16 0.42 3.08
C TYR A 187 -9.70 -0.04 1.72
N ALA A 188 -9.26 -1.17 1.18
CA ALA A 188 -9.91 -1.78 0.03
C ALA A 188 -11.36 -2.17 0.33
N GLY A 189 -11.61 -2.77 1.51
CA GLY A 189 -12.96 -3.10 1.97
C GLY A 189 -13.82 -1.86 2.23
N ALA A 190 -13.25 -0.82 2.83
CA ALA A 190 -13.95 0.45 3.04
C ALA A 190 -14.35 1.12 1.70
N ALA A 191 -13.44 1.13 0.72
CA ALA A 191 -13.71 1.64 -0.61
C ALA A 191 -14.74 0.79 -1.37
N TRP A 192 -14.73 -0.54 -1.19
CA TRP A 192 -15.78 -1.42 -1.71
C TRP A 192 -17.15 -1.04 -1.16
N GLN A 193 -17.26 -0.91 0.16
CA GLN A 193 -18.51 -0.50 0.81
C GLN A 193 -18.96 0.90 0.38
N ALA A 194 -18.03 1.84 0.19
CA ALA A 194 -18.35 3.18 -0.32
C ALA A 194 -19.00 3.16 -1.70
N GLY A 195 -18.53 2.29 -2.60
CA GLY A 195 -19.16 2.08 -3.91
C GLY A 195 -20.59 1.53 -3.79
N ILE A 196 -20.80 0.55 -2.91
CA ILE A 196 -22.13 -0.02 -2.62
C ILE A 196 -23.09 1.04 -2.05
N ASP A 197 -22.60 1.90 -1.16
CA ASP A 197 -23.37 2.98 -0.56
C ASP A 197 -23.75 4.04 -1.60
N GLU A 198 -22.81 4.46 -2.44
CA GLU A 198 -23.03 5.41 -3.52
C GLU A 198 -24.10 4.92 -4.51
N ALA A 199 -23.98 3.67 -4.98
CA ALA A 199 -24.94 3.06 -5.90
C ALA A 199 -26.36 2.98 -5.31
N ALA A 200 -26.47 2.88 -3.99
CA ALA A 200 -27.74 2.87 -3.27
C ALA A 200 -28.21 4.27 -2.85
N GLY A 201 -27.51 5.35 -3.24
CA GLY A 201 -27.85 6.73 -2.86
C GLY A 201 -27.62 7.04 -1.38
N ARG A 202 -26.83 6.23 -0.67
CA ARG A 202 -26.44 6.48 0.72
C ARG A 202 -25.24 7.42 0.77
N ALA A 203 -25.30 8.41 1.65
CA ALA A 203 -24.16 9.28 1.91
C ALA A 203 -23.02 8.47 2.51
N THR A 204 -21.80 8.69 2.02
CA THR A 204 -20.58 8.07 2.54
C THR A 204 -19.45 9.09 2.48
N PRO A 205 -18.74 9.34 3.60
CA PRO A 205 -17.62 10.28 3.66
C PRO A 205 -16.34 9.73 3.01
N GLN A 206 -16.29 8.44 2.65
CA GLN A 206 -15.09 7.81 2.11
C GLN A 206 -14.63 8.48 0.82
N ALA A 207 -13.36 8.87 0.76
CA ALA A 207 -12.79 9.58 -0.39
C ALA A 207 -12.56 8.67 -1.61
N LEU A 208 -12.49 7.35 -1.38
CA LEU A 208 -12.20 6.35 -2.40
C LEU A 208 -13.38 5.37 -2.55
N ARG A 209 -13.57 4.86 -3.76
CA ARG A 209 -14.41 3.68 -4.04
C ARG A 209 -13.67 2.61 -4.82
N ALA A 210 -14.11 1.37 -4.69
CA ALA A 210 -13.58 0.25 -5.44
C ALA A 210 -14.13 0.21 -6.88
N CYS A 211 -13.23 0.15 -7.84
CA CYS A 211 -13.52 0.03 -9.27
C CYS A 211 -12.75 -1.15 -9.86
N ASP A 212 -13.26 -1.71 -10.95
CA ASP A 212 -12.55 -2.72 -11.72
C ASP A 212 -11.45 -2.05 -12.56
N LEU A 213 -10.19 -2.36 -12.25
CA LEU A 213 -9.02 -1.80 -12.94
C LEU A 213 -8.95 -2.20 -14.42
N THR A 214 -9.52 -3.36 -14.79
CA THR A 214 -9.54 -3.84 -16.18
C THR A 214 -10.56 -3.10 -17.04
N ARG A 215 -11.51 -2.39 -16.41
CA ARG A 215 -12.60 -1.65 -17.07
C ARG A 215 -12.59 -0.15 -16.79
N THR A 216 -11.72 0.32 -15.90
CA THR A 216 -11.69 1.72 -15.46
C THR A 216 -10.30 2.32 -15.69
N PRO A 217 -10.17 3.36 -16.55
CA PRO A 217 -8.91 4.06 -16.72
C PRO A 217 -8.45 4.71 -15.39
N PRO A 218 -7.22 4.44 -14.93
CA PRO A 218 -6.69 5.05 -13.71
C PRO A 218 -6.40 6.54 -13.92
N ARG A 219 -6.44 7.32 -12.84
CA ARG A 219 -6.03 8.73 -12.83
C ARG A 219 -5.03 9.00 -11.70
N PRO A 220 -4.21 10.06 -11.81
CA PRO A 220 -3.29 10.44 -10.75
C PRO A 220 -3.97 10.56 -9.37
N GLY A 221 -3.39 9.90 -8.39
CA GLY A 221 -3.86 9.78 -7.01
C GLY A 221 -4.68 8.52 -6.74
N ASP A 222 -5.31 7.89 -7.75
CA ASP A 222 -6.00 6.61 -7.58
C ASP A 222 -5.00 5.52 -7.11
N LEU A 223 -5.48 4.47 -6.46
CA LEU A 223 -4.65 3.34 -6.02
C LEU A 223 -4.89 2.12 -6.90
N VAL A 224 -3.86 1.52 -7.48
CA VAL A 224 -3.98 0.23 -8.16
C VAL A 224 -3.56 -0.88 -7.22
N CYS A 225 -4.41 -1.89 -7.06
CA CYS A 225 -4.31 -2.89 -6.02
C CYS A 225 -4.40 -4.30 -6.57
N GLN A 226 -3.73 -5.23 -5.89
CA GLN A 226 -3.78 -6.66 -6.17
C GLN A 226 -3.68 -7.49 -4.89
N ALA A 227 -4.27 -8.68 -4.91
CA ALA A 227 -4.03 -9.70 -3.89
C ALA A 227 -2.69 -10.41 -4.12
N ARG A 228 -2.01 -10.86 -3.06
CA ARG A 228 -0.67 -11.45 -3.12
C ARG A 228 -0.59 -12.81 -2.44
N GLY A 229 0.49 -13.52 -2.72
CA GLY A 229 0.77 -14.83 -2.13
C GLY A 229 -0.17 -15.94 -2.62
N ALA A 230 -0.05 -17.12 -2.03
CA ALA A 230 -0.78 -18.30 -2.47
C ALA A 230 -2.31 -18.13 -2.43
N SER A 231 -2.84 -17.44 -1.42
CA SER A 231 -4.27 -17.15 -1.29
C SER A 231 -4.76 -16.04 -2.22
N GLY A 232 -3.87 -15.15 -2.66
CA GLY A 232 -4.21 -14.04 -3.55
C GLY A 232 -4.14 -14.39 -5.04
N ALA A 233 -3.41 -15.44 -5.42
CA ALA A 233 -3.24 -15.82 -6.83
C ALA A 233 -4.56 -16.12 -7.55
N ALA A 234 -5.57 -16.62 -6.83
CA ALA A 234 -6.90 -16.90 -7.37
C ALA A 234 -7.84 -15.68 -7.36
N LEU A 235 -7.45 -14.55 -6.76
CA LEU A 235 -8.24 -13.32 -6.66
C LEU A 235 -7.84 -12.32 -7.76
N ASP A 236 -7.88 -12.79 -8.99
CA ASP A 236 -7.42 -12.14 -10.22
C ASP A 236 -8.49 -11.33 -10.96
N SER A 237 -9.71 -11.25 -10.43
CA SER A 237 -10.81 -10.45 -10.98
C SER A 237 -11.45 -9.58 -9.91
N PHE A 238 -12.09 -8.49 -10.35
CA PHE A 238 -12.78 -7.55 -9.47
C PHE A 238 -13.92 -8.22 -8.69
N GLU A 239 -14.63 -9.16 -9.33
CA GLU A 239 -15.68 -9.95 -8.70
C GLU A 239 -15.12 -10.84 -7.58
N LYS A 240 -14.06 -11.61 -7.88
CA LYS A 240 -13.47 -12.55 -6.91
C LYS A 240 -12.90 -11.83 -5.68
N ILE A 241 -12.17 -10.73 -5.89
CA ILE A 241 -11.65 -9.94 -4.75
C ILE A 241 -12.80 -9.25 -3.99
N GLY A 242 -13.82 -8.77 -4.72
CA GLY A 242 -15.01 -8.15 -4.16
C GLY A 242 -15.80 -9.04 -3.21
N GLU A 243 -15.94 -10.33 -3.52
CA GLU A 243 -16.58 -11.31 -2.64
C GLU A 243 -15.87 -11.40 -1.29
N VAL A 244 -14.54 -11.41 -1.29
CA VAL A 244 -13.74 -11.44 -0.06
C VAL A 244 -13.85 -10.12 0.71
N LEU A 245 -13.79 -8.98 0.01
CA LEU A 245 -13.92 -7.66 0.62
C LEU A 245 -15.30 -7.44 1.26
N ALA A 246 -16.37 -7.88 0.60
CA ALA A 246 -17.74 -7.75 1.09
C ALA A 246 -18.00 -8.59 2.36
N GLY A 247 -17.34 -9.74 2.49
CA GLY A 247 -17.52 -10.65 3.62
C GLY A 247 -16.65 -10.36 4.84
N ARG A 248 -15.75 -9.36 4.76
CA ARG A 248 -14.71 -9.14 5.77
C ARG A 248 -14.89 -7.81 6.52
N PRO A 249 -14.94 -7.81 7.86
CA PRO A 249 -14.85 -6.57 8.63
C PRO A 249 -13.43 -5.99 8.60
N THR A 250 -13.32 -4.66 8.73
CA THR A 250 -12.04 -3.98 8.96
C THR A 250 -11.31 -4.55 10.18
N GLY A 251 -10.01 -4.80 10.07
CA GLY A 251 -9.21 -5.48 11.10
C GLY A 251 -9.49 -6.99 11.20
N GLY A 252 -10.29 -7.56 10.30
CA GLY A 252 -10.56 -8.98 10.21
C GLY A 252 -9.38 -9.80 9.68
N ALA A 253 -9.64 -11.07 9.34
CA ALA A 253 -8.62 -12.04 8.89
C ALA A 253 -7.69 -11.48 7.80
N PRO A 254 -6.38 -11.79 7.83
CA PRO A 254 -5.43 -11.20 6.89
C PRO A 254 -5.70 -11.66 5.45
N LEU A 255 -5.67 -10.71 4.52
CA LEU A 255 -5.55 -10.98 3.09
C LEU A 255 -4.29 -10.26 2.60
N PRO A 256 -3.23 -10.99 2.20
CA PRO A 256 -2.06 -10.36 1.63
C PRO A 256 -2.45 -9.60 0.37
N MET A 257 -2.18 -8.30 0.35
CA MET A 257 -2.52 -7.40 -0.73
C MET A 257 -1.41 -6.35 -0.88
N HIS A 258 -1.45 -5.64 -1.99
CA HIS A 258 -0.61 -4.48 -2.21
C HIS A 258 -1.28 -3.48 -3.13
N CYS A 259 -1.00 -2.20 -2.87
CA CYS A 259 -1.45 -1.10 -3.69
C CYS A 259 -0.30 -0.13 -3.95
N ASP A 260 -0.29 0.43 -5.16
CA ASP A 260 0.56 1.54 -5.56
C ASP A 260 -0.29 2.79 -5.83
N VAL A 261 0.26 3.98 -5.59
CA VAL A 261 -0.36 5.25 -5.96
C VAL A 261 -0.10 5.51 -7.44
N VAL A 262 -1.13 5.80 -8.25
CA VAL A 262 -0.96 6.27 -9.62
C VAL A 262 -0.39 7.69 -9.58
N VAL A 263 0.78 7.92 -10.15
CA VAL A 263 1.48 9.21 -10.07
C VAL A 263 1.49 9.99 -11.39
N ASN A 264 1.32 9.29 -12.51
CA ASN A 264 1.30 9.89 -13.84
C ASN A 264 0.49 8.99 -14.80
N VAL A 265 -0.14 9.59 -15.81
CA VAL A 265 -0.87 8.90 -16.87
C VAL A 265 -0.63 9.63 -18.18
N ASP A 266 -0.25 8.89 -19.22
CA ASP A 266 -0.08 9.41 -20.59
C ASP A 266 -0.85 8.54 -21.59
N ASP A 267 -0.57 8.67 -22.89
CA ASP A 267 -1.27 7.94 -23.94
C ASP A 267 -0.86 6.46 -24.05
N ALA A 268 0.33 6.10 -23.56
CA ALA A 268 0.86 4.74 -23.65
C ALA A 268 0.60 3.91 -22.38
N GLY A 269 0.29 4.56 -21.25
CA GLY A 269 0.13 3.87 -19.98
C GLY A 269 0.08 4.81 -18.79
N PHE A 270 0.44 4.27 -17.64
CA PHE A 270 0.47 4.99 -16.38
C PHE A 270 1.63 4.53 -15.51
N ASP A 271 2.04 5.42 -14.62
CA ASP A 271 3.10 5.18 -13.66
C ASP A 271 2.52 5.11 -12.26
N THR A 272 3.09 4.22 -11.45
CA THR A 272 2.70 4.01 -10.07
C THR A 272 3.88 4.07 -9.14
N VAL A 273 3.65 4.47 -7.89
CA VAL A 273 4.65 4.43 -6.82
C VAL A 273 4.11 3.64 -5.64
N GLY A 274 4.82 2.58 -5.28
CA GLY A 274 4.50 1.68 -4.17
C GLY A 274 5.62 1.63 -3.13
N GLY A 275 5.25 1.65 -1.85
CA GLY A 275 6.19 1.37 -0.76
C GLY A 275 6.42 -0.14 -0.57
N ASN A 276 7.60 -0.53 -0.10
CA ASN A 276 7.99 -1.91 0.18
C ASN A 276 7.90 -2.84 -1.05
N VAL A 277 8.19 -2.34 -2.24
CA VAL A 277 8.42 -3.20 -3.42
C VAL A 277 9.93 -3.39 -3.52
N LEU A 278 10.39 -4.64 -3.44
CA LEU A 278 11.83 -4.95 -3.33
C LEU A 278 12.52 -4.14 -2.23
N GLN A 279 11.88 -4.04 -1.06
CA GLN A 279 12.39 -3.28 0.10
C GLN A 279 12.63 -1.78 -0.16
N SER A 280 12.02 -1.17 -1.18
CA SER A 280 12.17 0.26 -1.48
C SER A 280 10.84 0.95 -1.76
N VAL A 281 10.87 2.27 -1.98
CA VAL A 281 9.77 3.01 -2.60
C VAL A 281 10.01 2.99 -4.11
N THR A 282 9.17 2.27 -4.84
CA THR A 282 9.46 1.91 -6.24
C THR A 282 8.49 2.56 -7.20
N TRP A 283 9.02 3.16 -8.25
CA TRP A 283 8.29 3.55 -9.44
C TRP A 283 8.08 2.34 -10.35
N ARG A 284 6.88 2.16 -10.87
CA ARG A 284 6.54 1.11 -11.83
C ARG A 284 5.77 1.69 -13.00
N ARG A 285 6.20 1.37 -14.21
CA ARG A 285 5.43 1.64 -15.43
C ARG A 285 4.47 0.49 -15.74
N LEU A 286 3.22 0.81 -16.08
CA LEU A 286 2.21 -0.12 -16.58
C LEU A 286 1.65 0.40 -17.91
N ALA A 287 1.66 -0.44 -18.94
CA ALA A 287 1.18 -0.10 -20.28
C ALA A 287 -0.33 -0.28 -20.40
N PHE A 288 -0.95 0.54 -21.26
CA PHE A 288 -2.31 0.30 -21.71
C PHE A 288 -2.36 -0.71 -22.86
N ALA A 289 -3.47 -1.43 -22.97
CA ALA A 289 -3.74 -2.24 -24.14
C ALA A 289 -3.81 -1.34 -25.40
N PRO A 290 -3.29 -1.79 -26.55
CA PRO A 290 -3.22 -0.98 -27.77
C PRO A 290 -4.56 -0.34 -28.15
N GLY A 291 -4.55 0.99 -28.35
CA GLY A 291 -5.73 1.76 -28.75
C GLY A 291 -6.75 1.99 -27.62
N THR A 292 -6.40 1.67 -26.37
CA THR A 292 -7.26 1.85 -25.21
C THR A 292 -6.57 2.70 -24.13
N ARG A 293 -7.28 2.98 -23.03
CA ARG A 293 -6.72 3.51 -21.78
C ARG A 293 -6.92 2.52 -20.61
N LEU A 294 -6.96 1.22 -20.92
CA LEU A 294 -7.17 0.14 -19.97
C LEU A 294 -5.88 -0.66 -19.81
N LEU A 295 -5.65 -1.21 -18.62
CA LEU A 295 -4.47 -2.03 -18.32
C LEU A 295 -4.30 -3.12 -19.38
N ASP A 296 -3.09 -3.27 -19.91
CA ASP A 296 -2.80 -4.34 -20.87
C ASP A 296 -3.03 -5.73 -20.22
N PRO A 297 -3.82 -6.63 -20.83
CA PRO A 297 -4.09 -7.95 -20.26
C PRO A 297 -2.84 -8.77 -19.95
N SER A 298 -1.71 -8.55 -20.63
CA SER A 298 -0.45 -9.25 -20.36
C SER A 298 0.10 -9.05 -18.94
N TYR A 299 -0.38 -8.04 -18.20
CA TYR A 299 -0.05 -7.88 -16.78
C TYR A 299 -0.80 -8.86 -15.87
N LEU A 300 -1.89 -9.48 -16.34
CA LEU A 300 -2.69 -10.43 -15.56
C LEU A 300 -2.16 -11.87 -15.74
N PRO A 301 -2.32 -12.76 -14.74
CA PRO A 301 -1.84 -14.13 -14.82
C PRO A 301 -2.38 -14.91 -16.04
N GLU A 302 -3.65 -14.72 -16.38
CA GLU A 302 -4.33 -15.39 -17.50
C GLU A 302 -4.03 -14.73 -18.87
N GLY A 303 -3.44 -13.54 -18.89
CA GLY A 303 -3.24 -12.74 -20.10
C GLY A 303 -2.12 -13.23 -21.03
N CYS A 304 -1.34 -14.23 -20.62
CA CYS A 304 -0.30 -14.86 -21.43
C CYS A 304 -0.47 -16.40 -21.45
N PRO A 305 -1.36 -16.95 -22.29
CA PRO A 305 -1.45 -18.40 -22.49
C PRO A 305 -0.20 -18.96 -23.18
N THR A 306 0.18 -20.18 -22.82
CA THR A 306 1.45 -20.85 -23.22
C THR A 306 1.63 -21.08 -24.72
N ASP A 307 0.57 -20.98 -25.52
CA ASP A 307 0.58 -21.34 -26.95
C ASP A 307 0.37 -20.15 -27.92
N GLY A 308 0.34 -18.92 -27.42
CA GLY A 308 0.21 -17.71 -28.25
C GLY A 308 1.56 -17.07 -28.57
N ALA A 309 1.84 -16.82 -29.85
CA ALA A 309 2.98 -15.99 -30.24
C ALA A 309 2.87 -14.57 -29.64
N ALA A 310 3.99 -14.08 -29.11
CA ALA A 310 4.24 -12.69 -28.67
C ALA A 310 3.49 -12.16 -27.43
N CYS A 311 3.36 -12.95 -26.35
CA CYS A 311 3.07 -12.32 -25.04
C CYS A 311 4.34 -11.66 -24.48
N VAL A 312 4.23 -10.40 -24.07
CA VAL A 312 5.32 -9.69 -23.40
C VAL A 312 5.46 -10.24 -21.99
N ASP A 313 6.64 -10.76 -21.63
CA ASP A 313 6.92 -11.12 -20.24
C ASP A 313 6.93 -9.83 -19.40
N ARG A 314 5.92 -9.69 -18.53
CA ARG A 314 5.79 -8.56 -17.60
C ARG A 314 6.54 -8.78 -16.28
N HIS A 315 7.33 -9.85 -16.16
CA HIS A 315 8.19 -10.17 -15.02
C HIS A 315 7.53 -9.87 -13.67
N MET A 316 8.11 -8.96 -12.88
CA MET A 316 7.62 -8.60 -11.54
C MET A 316 6.34 -7.75 -11.56
N SER A 317 5.97 -7.20 -12.72
CA SER A 317 4.72 -6.49 -12.94
C SER A 317 3.56 -7.40 -13.34
N ARG A 318 3.83 -8.68 -13.69
CA ARG A 318 2.76 -9.67 -13.89
C ARG A 318 2.17 -10.08 -12.54
N GLN A 319 0.95 -9.61 -12.26
CA GLN A 319 0.28 -9.78 -10.98
C GLN A 319 -1.25 -9.80 -11.20
N PRO A 320 -2.04 -10.39 -10.28
CA PRO A 320 -3.51 -10.35 -10.31
C PRO A 320 -4.07 -8.93 -10.01
N TRP A 321 -3.73 -7.95 -10.84
CA TRP A 321 -4.21 -6.58 -10.77
C TRP A 321 -5.70 -6.52 -11.08
N SER A 322 -6.53 -6.42 -10.05
CA SER A 322 -7.99 -6.53 -10.19
C SER A 322 -8.76 -5.32 -9.65
N LEU A 323 -8.11 -4.49 -8.83
CA LEU A 323 -8.79 -3.46 -8.04
C LEU A 323 -8.16 -2.09 -8.28
N LEU A 324 -9.01 -1.09 -8.55
CA LEU A 324 -8.66 0.33 -8.57
C LEU A 324 -9.43 1.01 -7.43
N LEU A 325 -8.75 1.66 -6.48
CA LEU A 325 -9.40 2.54 -5.52
C LEU A 325 -9.40 3.95 -6.10
N GLN A 326 -10.55 4.36 -6.63
CA GLN A 326 -10.71 5.60 -7.37
C GLN A 326 -11.14 6.75 -6.45
N TRP A 327 -10.49 7.90 -6.57
CA TRP A 327 -10.93 9.14 -5.91
C TRP A 327 -12.29 9.60 -6.42
N ARG A 328 -13.19 9.90 -5.48
CA ARG A 328 -14.58 10.29 -5.74
C ARG A 328 -14.75 11.79 -5.79
#